data_AF-A0A7W6HSU4-F1
#
_entry.id   AF-A0A7W6HSU4-F1
#
_cell.length_a   1.000
_cell.length_b   1.000
_cell.length_c   1.000
_cell.angle_alpha   90.00
_cell.angle_beta   90.00
_cell.angle_gamma   90.00
#
_symmetry.space_group_name_H-M   'P 1'
#
loop_
_entity.id
_entity.type
_entity.pdbx_description
1 polymer ?
#
loop_
_entity_poly.entity_id
_entity_poly.type
_entity_poly.pdbx_seq_one_letter_code
_entity_poly.pdbx_strand_id
1 'polypeptide(L)'
;MEESKELQGFYKIFRSVIYVSILLEFFEYAIDPAMLDHWGGILCDIHGRIKRWVIYNDGNLAYSKLATFLLICITCIGTRNKKKLEFNARKQVLYPIIIGMGLVVLSVWLFGYPMETRLYTLRLNIWLYMLASIIGVVLVHIALDNISKFLKEGLLKDRFNFENESFEQCRELQENKYSVNIPMRYYYKGKFRKGWVNISNPFRGTWVVGTPGSGKTFSIIEPFIRQHSAKGFALVVYDYKFV
;
A
#
# COMPACT_ATOMS: atom_id res chain seq x y z
N MET A 1 -11.54 2.61 11.61
CA MET A 1 -12.43 1.65 10.93
C MET A 1 -11.88 0.27 11.20
N GLU A 2 -12.46 -0.43 12.17
CA GLU A 2 -12.18 -1.84 12.44
C GLU A 2 -12.68 -2.70 11.27
N GLU A 3 -12.05 -3.86 11.06
CA GLU A 3 -12.40 -4.79 9.98
C GLU A 3 -13.85 -5.27 10.06
N SER A 4 -14.55 -5.30 8.92
CA SER A 4 -15.67 -6.25 8.79
C SER A 4 -15.07 -7.66 8.78
N LYS A 5 -15.48 -8.50 9.74
CA LYS A 5 -15.08 -9.92 9.85
C LYS A 5 -15.26 -10.69 8.55
N GLU A 6 -16.20 -10.26 7.70
CA GLU A 6 -16.49 -10.86 6.40
C GLU A 6 -15.30 -10.72 5.44
N LEU A 7 -14.64 -9.56 5.40
CA LEU A 7 -13.52 -9.30 4.49
C LEU A 7 -12.30 -10.18 4.83
N GLN A 8 -12.05 -10.38 6.12
CA GLN A 8 -11.03 -11.31 6.60
C GLN A 8 -11.35 -12.75 6.23
N GLY A 9 -12.63 -13.14 6.30
CA GLY A 9 -13.12 -14.44 5.88
C GLY A 9 -12.84 -14.70 4.40
N PHE A 10 -13.21 -13.75 3.53
CA PHE A 10 -12.92 -13.84 2.10
C PHE A 10 -11.43 -13.99 1.81
N TYR A 11 -10.57 -13.18 2.43
CA TYR A 11 -9.13 -13.29 2.22
C TYR A 11 -8.57 -14.68 2.59
N LYS A 12 -9.02 -15.26 3.70
CA LYS A 12 -8.62 -16.62 4.10
C LYS A 12 -9.06 -17.66 3.08
N ILE A 13 -10.30 -17.56 2.58
CA ILE A 13 -10.83 -18.47 1.55
C ILE A 13 -9.99 -18.37 0.28
N PHE A 14 -9.75 -17.16 -0.21
CA PHE A 14 -8.95 -16.92 -1.41
C PHE A 14 -7.53 -17.46 -1.28
N ARG A 15 -6.89 -17.30 -0.11
CA ARG A 15 -5.56 -17.87 0.15
C ARG A 15 -5.58 -19.40 0.15
N SER A 16 -6.61 -20.03 0.71
CA SER A 16 -6.78 -21.48 0.66
C SER A 16 -6.93 -21.99 -0.77
N VAL A 17 -7.62 -21.25 -1.66
CA VAL A 17 -7.76 -21.61 -3.08
C VAL A 17 -6.39 -21.67 -3.78
N ILE A 18 -5.44 -20.79 -3.46
CA ILE A 18 -4.07 -20.88 -4.00
C ILE A 18 -3.40 -22.21 -3.58
N TYR A 19 -3.49 -22.58 -2.30
CA TYR A 19 -2.88 -23.82 -1.83
C TYR A 19 -3.52 -25.06 -2.44
N VAL A 20 -4.85 -25.06 -2.60
CA VAL A 20 -5.57 -26.14 -3.29
C VAL A 20 -5.14 -26.20 -4.76
N SER A 21 -4.99 -25.06 -5.45
CA SER A 21 -4.51 -25.02 -6.84
C SER A 21 -3.14 -25.66 -7.02
N ILE A 22 -2.20 -25.41 -6.10
CA ILE A 22 -0.86 -26.02 -6.11
C ILE A 22 -0.93 -27.53 -5.84
N LEU A 23 -1.78 -27.96 -4.90
CA LEU A 23 -1.96 -29.39 -4.60
C LEU A 23 -2.57 -30.14 -5.79
N LEU A 24 -3.55 -29.55 -6.48
CA LEU A 24 -4.13 -30.11 -7.70
C LEU A 24 -3.10 -30.18 -8.82
N GLU A 25 -2.25 -29.16 -8.98
CA GLU A 25 -1.14 -29.18 -9.93
C GLU A 25 -0.15 -30.33 -9.64
N PHE A 26 0.18 -30.58 -8.37
CA PHE A 26 1.04 -31.72 -8.02
C PHE A 26 0.35 -33.06 -8.22
N PHE A 27 -0.94 -33.16 -7.88
CA PHE A 27 -1.71 -34.36 -8.12
C PHE A 27 -1.76 -34.72 -9.61
N GLU A 28 -1.82 -33.72 -10.49
CA GLU A 28 -1.89 -33.94 -11.93
C GLU A 28 -0.52 -34.19 -12.59
N TYR A 29 0.50 -33.39 -12.25
CA TYR A 29 1.78 -33.42 -12.95
C TYR A 29 2.88 -34.21 -12.24
N ALA A 30 2.81 -34.37 -10.91
CA ALA A 30 3.84 -35.07 -10.15
C ALA A 30 3.53 -36.55 -9.90
N ILE A 31 2.26 -36.96 -9.96
CA ILE A 31 1.82 -38.32 -9.69
C ILE A 31 1.45 -39.01 -11.00
N ASP A 32 2.12 -40.11 -11.31
CA ASP A 32 1.76 -40.94 -12.46
C ASP A 32 0.46 -41.72 -12.14
N PRO A 33 -0.56 -41.71 -13.01
CA PRO A 33 -1.80 -42.46 -12.81
C PRO A 33 -1.58 -43.96 -12.53
N ALA A 34 -0.49 -44.57 -13.04
CA ALA A 34 -0.15 -45.96 -12.74
C ALA A 34 0.16 -46.21 -11.24
N MET A 35 0.52 -45.17 -10.48
CA MET A 35 0.74 -45.25 -9.04
C MET A 35 -0.54 -45.16 -8.21
N LEU A 36 -1.62 -44.65 -8.80
CA LEU A 36 -2.92 -44.43 -8.14
C LEU A 36 -3.84 -45.66 -8.23
N ASP A 37 -3.44 -46.68 -8.99
CA ASP A 37 -4.26 -47.86 -9.31
C ASP A 37 -4.49 -48.81 -8.12
N HIS A 38 -3.85 -48.55 -6.97
CA HIS A 38 -4.06 -49.32 -5.74
C HIS A 38 -5.44 -49.13 -5.09
N TRP A 39 -6.20 -48.09 -5.46
CA TRP A 39 -7.49 -47.72 -4.85
C TRP A 39 -8.69 -47.99 -5.77
N GLY A 40 -8.64 -49.08 -6.56
CA GLY A 40 -9.78 -49.55 -7.35
C GLY A 40 -10.22 -48.60 -8.46
N GLY A 41 -9.28 -47.90 -9.10
CA GLY A 41 -9.52 -47.05 -10.28
C GLY A 41 -10.19 -45.69 -10.03
N ILE A 42 -10.78 -45.44 -8.84
CA ILE A 42 -11.49 -44.19 -8.54
C ILE A 42 -10.56 -42.97 -8.62
N LEU A 43 -9.34 -43.09 -8.09
CA LEU A 43 -8.35 -42.00 -8.14
C LEU A 43 -7.84 -41.75 -9.57
N CYS A 44 -7.71 -42.80 -10.37
CA CYS A 44 -7.34 -42.70 -11.78
C CYS A 44 -8.44 -41.99 -12.60
N ASP A 45 -9.72 -42.28 -12.31
CA ASP A 45 -10.87 -41.61 -12.94
C ASP A 45 -10.94 -40.12 -12.57
N ILE A 46 -10.68 -39.79 -11.30
CA ILE A 46 -10.64 -38.39 -10.84
C ILE A 46 -9.48 -37.64 -11.50
N HIS A 47 -8.29 -38.24 -11.53
CA HIS A 47 -7.11 -37.68 -12.22
C HIS A 47 -7.42 -37.42 -13.70
N GLY A 48 -7.92 -38.42 -14.43
CA GLY A 48 -8.30 -38.27 -15.83
C GLY A 48 -9.40 -37.22 -16.08
N ARG A 49 -10.31 -37.00 -15.12
CA ARG A 49 -11.35 -35.95 -15.23
C ARG A 49 -10.77 -34.55 -15.05
N ILE A 50 -9.84 -34.35 -14.12
CA ILE A 50 -9.18 -33.07 -13.84
C ILE A 50 -8.21 -32.72 -14.98
N LYS A 51 -7.50 -33.70 -15.53
CA LYS A 51 -6.61 -33.57 -16.69
C LYS A 51 -7.26 -32.95 -17.92
N ARG A 52 -8.57 -33.15 -18.10
CA ARG A 52 -9.34 -32.57 -19.22
C ARG A 52 -9.52 -31.05 -19.11
N TRP A 53 -9.25 -30.44 -17.96
CA TRP A 53 -9.29 -28.99 -17.82
C TRP A 53 -8.10 -28.36 -18.55
N VAL A 54 -8.33 -27.25 -19.26
CA VAL A 54 -7.33 -26.55 -20.08
C VAL A 54 -6.06 -26.20 -19.28
N ILE A 55 -6.23 -25.94 -17.98
CA ILE A 55 -5.16 -25.57 -17.04
C ILE A 55 -4.23 -26.76 -16.74
N TYR A 56 -4.77 -27.98 -16.73
CA TYR A 56 -4.13 -29.21 -16.23
C TYR A 56 -3.85 -30.23 -17.34
N ASN A 57 -4.08 -29.85 -18.60
CA ASN A 57 -3.80 -30.72 -19.74
C ASN A 57 -2.30 -31.03 -19.88
N ASP A 58 -1.97 -32.19 -20.43
CA ASP A 58 -0.59 -32.64 -20.63
C ASP A 58 0.19 -31.65 -21.52
N GLY A 59 1.40 -31.27 -21.08
CA GLY A 59 2.28 -30.33 -21.78
C GLY A 59 2.03 -28.84 -21.47
N ASN A 60 0.98 -28.50 -20.72
CA ASN A 60 0.58 -27.12 -20.43
C ASN A 60 0.92 -26.65 -19.01
N LEU A 61 2.00 -27.16 -18.40
CA LEU A 61 2.43 -26.76 -17.03
C LEU A 61 2.54 -25.24 -16.86
N ALA A 62 2.99 -24.52 -17.89
CA ALA A 62 3.08 -23.06 -17.87
C ALA A 62 1.71 -22.38 -17.67
N TYR A 63 0.63 -22.94 -18.21
CA TYR A 63 -0.72 -22.42 -18.02
C TYR A 63 -1.22 -22.64 -16.59
N SER A 64 -0.87 -23.76 -15.94
CA SER A 64 -1.15 -23.97 -14.51
C SER A 64 -0.43 -22.95 -13.62
N LYS A 65 0.84 -22.65 -13.93
CA LYS A 65 1.59 -21.59 -13.24
C LYS A 65 0.98 -20.21 -13.45
N LEU A 66 0.55 -19.90 -14.67
CA LEU A 66 -0.12 -18.64 -14.99
C LEU A 66 -1.47 -18.52 -14.27
N ALA A 67 -2.27 -19.59 -14.23
CA ALA A 67 -3.54 -19.62 -13.49
C ALA A 67 -3.31 -19.39 -11.99
N THR A 68 -2.30 -20.05 -11.41
CA THR A 68 -1.90 -19.85 -10.01
C THR A 68 -1.44 -18.41 -9.76
N PHE A 69 -0.68 -17.82 -10.69
CA PHE A 69 -0.27 -16.42 -10.61
C PHE A 69 -1.47 -15.44 -10.68
N LEU A 70 -2.43 -15.69 -11.57
CA LEU A 70 -3.65 -14.89 -11.67
C LEU A 70 -4.49 -14.98 -10.38
N LEU A 71 -4.62 -16.18 -9.80
CA LEU A 71 -5.26 -16.35 -8.49
C LEU A 71 -4.56 -15.51 -7.43
N ILE A 72 -3.22 -15.55 -7.36
CA ILE A 72 -2.45 -14.69 -6.45
C ILE A 72 -2.81 -13.21 -6.67
N CYS A 73 -2.81 -12.71 -7.90
CA CYS A 73 -3.19 -11.33 -8.18
C CYS A 73 -4.59 -10.99 -7.66
N ILE A 74 -5.58 -11.84 -7.91
CA ILE A 74 -6.97 -11.66 -7.42
C ILE A 74 -6.99 -11.61 -5.88
N THR A 75 -6.29 -12.52 -5.22
CA THR A 75 -6.23 -12.56 -3.75
C THR A 75 -5.57 -11.31 -3.15
N CYS A 76 -4.52 -10.79 -3.81
CA CYS A 76 -3.81 -9.60 -3.37
C CYS A 76 -4.64 -8.33 -3.57
N ILE A 77 -5.53 -8.25 -4.56
CA ILE A 77 -6.46 -7.12 -4.70
C ILE A 77 -7.40 -7.04 -3.48
N GLY A 78 -7.76 -8.18 -2.88
CA GLY A 78 -8.62 -8.24 -1.69
C GLY A 78 -7.95 -7.79 -0.39
N THR A 79 -6.62 -7.65 -0.34
CA THR A 79 -5.92 -7.39 0.93
C THR A 79 -6.03 -5.93 1.35
N ARG A 80 -6.42 -5.67 2.60
CA ARG A 80 -6.47 -4.30 3.15
C ARG A 80 -5.56 -4.17 4.36
N ASN A 81 -5.03 -2.96 4.51
CA ASN A 81 -3.79 -2.71 5.24
C ASN A 81 -3.96 -2.85 6.76
N LYS A 82 -2.99 -3.50 7.43
CA LYS A 82 -2.69 -3.24 8.85
C LYS A 82 -1.49 -2.30 8.86
N LYS A 83 -1.65 -1.10 9.41
CA LYS A 83 -0.57 -0.11 9.53
C LYS A 83 0.68 -0.78 10.13
N LYS A 84 1.74 -0.92 9.32
CA LYS A 84 3.09 -1.19 9.82
C LYS A 84 3.93 0.03 9.49
N LEU A 85 4.44 0.69 10.53
CA LEU A 85 5.15 1.97 10.44
C LEU A 85 6.52 1.90 9.75
N GLU A 86 7.01 0.73 9.33
CA GLU A 86 8.31 0.58 8.66
C GLU A 86 8.22 -0.34 7.44
N PHE A 87 7.79 0.21 6.31
CA PHE A 87 7.82 -0.48 5.02
C PHE A 87 9.18 -0.31 4.35
N ASN A 88 9.99 -1.36 4.33
CA ASN A 88 11.21 -1.39 3.53
C ASN A 88 10.94 -2.11 2.21
N ALA A 89 10.71 -1.33 1.14
CA ALA A 89 10.36 -1.84 -0.19
C ALA A 89 11.35 -2.88 -0.73
N ARG A 90 12.65 -2.73 -0.45
CA ARG A 90 13.67 -3.68 -0.94
C ARG A 90 13.52 -5.06 -0.30
N LYS A 91 13.40 -5.10 1.04
CA LYS A 91 13.31 -6.36 1.78
C LYS A 91 11.94 -7.05 1.65
N GLN A 92 10.87 -6.26 1.60
CA GLN A 92 9.50 -6.79 1.64
C GLN A 92 8.91 -7.06 0.24
N VAL A 93 9.46 -6.43 -0.81
CA VAL A 93 8.96 -6.59 -2.19
C VAL A 93 10.05 -7.08 -3.14
N LEU A 94 11.17 -6.36 -3.24
CA LEU A 94 12.14 -6.58 -4.31
C LEU A 94 12.86 -7.94 -4.22
N TYR A 95 13.39 -8.33 -3.05
CA TYR A 95 14.02 -9.66 -2.92
C TYR A 95 13.01 -10.81 -3.08
N PRO A 96 11.84 -10.81 -2.38
CA PRO A 96 10.88 -11.90 -2.51
C PRO A 96 10.32 -12.05 -3.93
N ILE A 97 10.12 -10.96 -4.69
CA ILE A 97 9.58 -11.06 -6.05
C ILE A 97 10.60 -11.64 -7.03
N ILE A 98 11.87 -11.20 -6.96
CA ILE A 98 12.93 -11.69 -7.85
C ILE A 98 13.22 -13.16 -7.56
N ILE A 99 13.40 -13.52 -6.28
CA ILE A 99 13.67 -14.91 -5.87
C ILE A 99 12.45 -15.79 -6.18
N GLY A 100 11.25 -15.31 -5.87
CA GLY A 100 10.01 -16.02 -6.11
C GLY A 100 9.77 -16.33 -7.58
N MET A 101 9.89 -15.32 -8.47
CA MET A 101 9.78 -15.53 -9.91
C MET A 101 10.88 -16.46 -10.44
N GLY A 102 12.12 -16.28 -9.96
CA GLY A 102 13.24 -17.15 -10.31
C GLY A 102 12.97 -18.62 -9.97
N LEU A 103 12.42 -18.89 -8.79
CA LEU A 103 12.05 -20.25 -8.37
C LEU A 103 10.87 -20.83 -9.15
N VAL A 104 9.89 -20.02 -9.55
CA VAL A 104 8.79 -20.47 -10.41
C VAL A 104 9.32 -20.86 -11.80
N VAL A 105 10.20 -20.06 -12.40
CA VAL A 105 10.85 -20.39 -13.69
C VAL A 105 11.72 -21.63 -13.54
N LEU A 106 12.51 -21.72 -12.45
CA LEU A 106 13.32 -22.90 -12.14
C LEU A 106 12.46 -24.16 -11.99
N SER A 107 11.27 -24.05 -11.39
CA SER A 107 10.36 -25.20 -11.25
C SER A 107 9.93 -25.74 -12.62
N VAL A 108 9.58 -24.87 -13.57
CA VAL A 108 9.21 -25.28 -14.93
C VAL A 108 10.39 -25.93 -15.65
N TRP A 109 11.59 -25.38 -15.49
CA TRP A 109 12.81 -25.95 -16.07
C TRP A 109 13.16 -27.32 -15.48
N LEU A 110 13.09 -27.48 -14.15
CA LEU A 110 13.33 -28.75 -13.45
C LEU A 110 12.33 -29.84 -13.86
N PHE A 111 11.08 -29.48 -14.11
CA PHE A 111 10.08 -30.43 -14.60
C PHE A 111 10.43 -30.98 -15.99
N GLY A 112 10.94 -30.11 -16.88
CA GLY A 112 11.36 -30.49 -18.23
C GLY A 112 12.71 -31.21 -18.32
N TYR A 113 13.53 -31.17 -17.26
CA TYR A 113 14.86 -31.79 -17.26
C TYR A 113 14.80 -33.20 -16.65
N PRO A 114 14.96 -34.27 -17.44
CA PRO A 114 14.91 -35.63 -16.92
C PRO A 114 16.19 -35.94 -16.10
N MET A 115 16.01 -36.23 -14.81
CA MET A 115 17.06 -36.79 -13.98
C MET A 115 16.83 -38.29 -13.77
N GLU A 116 17.88 -39.09 -13.93
CA GLU A 116 17.82 -40.55 -13.79
C GLU A 116 17.75 -41.03 -12.33
N THR A 117 18.15 -40.18 -11.39
CA THR A 117 18.10 -40.48 -9.96
C THR A 117 16.66 -40.47 -9.45
N ARG A 118 16.25 -41.59 -8.85
CA ARG A 118 14.93 -41.75 -8.22
C ARG A 118 15.06 -41.66 -6.70
N LEU A 119 14.12 -40.95 -6.08
CA LEU A 119 13.96 -40.88 -4.63
C LEU A 119 12.58 -41.44 -4.29
N TYR A 120 12.57 -42.61 -3.64
CA TYR A 120 11.36 -43.44 -3.47
C TYR A 120 10.75 -43.82 -4.83
N THR A 121 9.48 -43.48 -5.04
CA THR A 121 8.70 -43.79 -6.24
C THR A 121 8.73 -42.70 -7.30
N LEU A 122 9.16 -41.47 -6.96
CA LEU A 122 9.23 -40.34 -7.87
C LEU A 122 10.69 -40.00 -8.26
N ARG A 123 10.86 -39.38 -9.43
CA ARG A 123 12.17 -38.90 -9.88
C ARG A 123 12.60 -37.67 -9.06
N LEU A 124 13.90 -37.49 -8.86
CA LEU A 124 14.45 -36.40 -8.03
C LEU A 124 14.08 -35.02 -8.59
N ASN A 125 14.00 -34.87 -9.91
CA ASN A 125 13.57 -33.65 -10.58
C ASN A 125 12.14 -33.22 -10.18
N ILE A 126 11.22 -34.17 -9.96
CA ILE A 126 9.83 -33.92 -9.52
C ILE A 126 9.81 -33.38 -8.09
N TRP A 127 10.62 -33.94 -7.19
CA TRP A 127 10.75 -33.44 -5.83
C TRP A 127 11.29 -32.01 -5.78
N LEU A 128 12.36 -31.73 -6.53
CA LEU A 128 12.93 -30.38 -6.62
C LEU A 128 11.94 -29.40 -7.26
N TYR A 129 11.20 -29.83 -8.28
CA TYR A 129 10.12 -29.07 -8.89
C TYR A 129 9.05 -28.67 -7.86
N MET A 130 8.55 -29.61 -7.07
CA MET A 130 7.50 -29.34 -6.07
C MET A 130 7.99 -28.35 -5.01
N LEU A 131 9.20 -28.54 -4.49
CA LEU A 131 9.80 -27.63 -3.50
C LEU A 131 10.00 -26.22 -4.07
N ALA A 132 10.60 -26.11 -5.27
CA ALA A 132 10.80 -24.82 -5.94
C ALA A 132 9.47 -24.12 -6.24
N SER A 133 8.44 -24.88 -6.64
CA SER A 133 7.09 -24.38 -6.88
C SER A 133 6.45 -23.79 -5.62
N ILE A 134 6.46 -24.54 -4.51
CA ILE A 134 5.88 -24.06 -3.23
C ILE A 134 6.58 -22.79 -2.77
N ILE A 135 7.91 -22.81 -2.70
CA ILE A 135 8.69 -21.67 -2.21
C ILE A 135 8.50 -20.47 -3.14
N GLY A 136 8.55 -20.68 -4.46
CA GLY A 136 8.36 -19.64 -5.46
C GLY A 136 6.99 -18.96 -5.34
N VAL A 137 5.91 -19.76 -5.31
CA VAL A 137 4.54 -19.23 -5.20
C VAL A 137 4.31 -18.47 -3.89
N VAL A 138 4.81 -18.99 -2.76
CA VAL A 138 4.67 -18.31 -1.46
C VAL A 138 5.41 -16.97 -1.47
N LEU A 139 6.62 -16.90 -2.01
CA LEU A 139 7.40 -15.66 -2.08
C LEU A 139 6.74 -14.62 -3.00
N VAL A 140 6.22 -15.04 -4.16
CA VAL A 140 5.47 -14.17 -5.08
C VAL A 140 4.20 -13.64 -4.42
N HIS A 141 3.45 -14.49 -3.70
CA HIS A 141 2.26 -14.08 -2.98
C HIS A 141 2.56 -13.05 -1.88
N ILE A 142 3.62 -13.26 -1.09
CA ILE A 142 4.06 -12.30 -0.07
C ILE A 142 4.44 -10.96 -0.71
N ALA A 143 5.19 -10.98 -1.83
CA ALA A 143 5.61 -9.76 -2.51
C ALA A 143 4.43 -8.96 -3.07
N LEU A 144 3.50 -9.62 -3.76
CA LEU A 144 2.32 -8.99 -4.36
C LEU A 144 1.35 -8.48 -3.30
N ASP A 145 1.18 -9.20 -2.19
CA ASP A 145 0.40 -8.73 -1.05
C ASP A 145 0.99 -7.43 -0.44
N ASN A 146 2.33 -7.39 -0.30
CA ASN A 146 3.03 -6.20 0.18
C ASN A 146 2.93 -5.01 -0.81
N ILE A 147 2.99 -5.26 -2.12
CA ILE A 147 2.76 -4.23 -3.15
C ILE A 147 1.33 -3.67 -3.04
N SER A 148 0.33 -4.54 -2.93
CA SER A 148 -1.09 -4.14 -2.82
C SER A 148 -1.32 -3.24 -1.59
N LYS A 149 -0.72 -3.59 -0.46
CA LYS A 149 -0.78 -2.77 0.76
C LYS A 149 -0.12 -1.41 0.57
N PHE A 150 1.08 -1.36 -0.02
CA PHE A 150 1.80 -0.11 -0.27
C PHE A 150 1.02 0.86 -1.17
N LEU A 151 0.46 0.36 -2.28
CA LEU A 151 -0.33 1.17 -3.20
C LEU A 151 -1.59 1.75 -2.52
N LYS A 152 -2.25 0.95 -1.68
CA LYS A 152 -3.43 1.40 -0.91
C LYS A 152 -3.08 2.41 0.18
N GLU A 153 -1.88 2.34 0.76
CA GLU A 153 -1.39 3.30 1.75
C GLU A 153 -1.05 4.65 1.11
N GLY A 154 -0.43 4.66 -0.07
CA GLY A 154 -0.17 5.91 -0.82
C GLY A 154 -1.43 6.65 -1.28
N LEU A 155 -2.53 5.92 -1.50
CA LEU A 155 -3.84 6.48 -1.89
C LEU A 155 -4.65 6.99 -0.69
N LEU A 156 -4.52 6.36 0.48
CA LEU A 156 -5.11 6.82 1.74
C LEU A 156 -4.12 7.74 2.47
N LYS A 157 -3.72 8.84 1.80
CA LYS A 157 -2.93 9.88 2.46
C LYS A 157 -3.67 10.30 3.73
N ASP A 158 -2.91 10.44 4.82
CA ASP A 158 -3.41 10.86 6.12
C ASP A 158 -4.40 12.02 5.98
N ARG A 159 -5.53 11.96 6.70
CA ARG A 159 -6.48 13.07 6.76
C ARG A 159 -5.82 14.31 7.35
N PHE A 160 -4.85 14.12 8.25
CA PHE A 160 -4.00 15.17 8.84
C PHE A 160 -2.67 15.27 8.08
N ASN A 161 -2.73 15.47 6.77
CA ASN A 161 -1.53 15.79 5.99
C ASN A 161 -1.50 17.29 5.70
N PHE A 162 -0.30 17.83 5.49
CA PHE A 162 -0.09 19.26 5.22
C PHE A 162 -0.92 19.81 4.04
N GLU A 163 -1.24 18.98 3.05
CA GLU A 163 -2.13 19.32 1.93
C GLU A 163 -3.60 19.40 2.36
N ASN A 164 -4.07 18.44 3.16
CA ASN A 164 -5.45 18.34 3.63
C ASN A 164 -5.76 19.34 4.76
N GLU A 165 -4.75 19.72 5.54
CA GLU A 165 -4.84 20.80 6.55
C GLU A 165 -4.73 22.19 5.91
N SER A 166 -4.34 22.26 4.63
CA SER A 166 -4.25 23.52 3.90
C SER A 166 -5.58 23.92 3.29
N PHE A 167 -5.87 25.23 3.33
CA PHE A 167 -7.07 25.81 2.73
C PHE A 167 -6.74 27.11 2.01
N GLU A 168 -7.63 27.50 1.10
CA GLU A 168 -7.48 28.74 0.35
C GLU A 168 -7.62 29.94 1.27
N GLN A 169 -6.68 30.87 1.16
CA GLN A 169 -6.66 32.11 1.92
C GLN A 169 -6.90 33.33 1.02
N CYS A 170 -7.31 34.45 1.63
CA CYS A 170 -7.47 35.72 0.93
C CYS A 170 -6.16 36.15 0.24
N ARG A 171 -6.24 36.43 -1.06
CA ARG A 171 -5.10 36.88 -1.89
C ARG A 171 -5.05 38.38 -2.08
N GLU A 172 -6.19 39.03 -1.92
CA GLU A 172 -6.36 40.45 -2.18
C GLU A 172 -6.23 41.24 -0.88
N LEU A 173 -5.61 42.41 -0.98
CA LEU A 173 -5.53 43.38 0.09
C LEU A 173 -6.89 44.09 0.21
N GLN A 174 -7.52 43.98 1.38
CA GLN A 174 -8.79 44.65 1.65
C GLN A 174 -8.57 45.75 2.69
N GLU A 175 -8.23 46.94 2.22
CA GLU A 175 -7.95 48.07 3.09
C GLU A 175 -9.20 48.92 3.35
N ASN A 176 -9.34 49.37 4.59
CA ASN A 176 -10.31 50.39 4.98
C ASN A 176 -9.71 51.31 6.06
N LYS A 177 -10.49 52.32 6.48
CA LYS A 177 -10.07 53.32 7.48
C LYS A 177 -9.60 52.72 8.82
N TYR A 178 -10.04 51.52 9.16
CA TYR A 178 -9.81 50.87 10.44
C TYR A 178 -8.99 49.58 10.35
N SER A 179 -8.83 49.02 9.15
CA SER A 179 -8.30 47.68 8.95
C SER A 179 -6.84 47.59 9.35
N VAL A 180 -6.42 46.37 9.69
CA VAL A 180 -5.01 46.01 9.74
C VAL A 180 -4.78 44.87 8.76
N ASN A 181 -3.82 45.06 7.86
CA ASN A 181 -3.58 44.16 6.75
C ASN A 181 -2.14 43.62 6.81
N ILE A 182 -1.99 42.31 7.04
CA ILE A 182 -0.69 41.68 7.28
C ILE A 182 -0.33 40.76 6.10
N PRO A 183 0.81 40.95 5.44
CA PRO A 183 1.22 40.07 4.34
C PRO A 183 1.59 38.69 4.88
N MET A 184 1.14 37.64 4.21
CA MET A 184 1.45 36.26 4.58
C MET A 184 1.81 35.37 3.39
N ARG A 185 2.38 34.20 3.67
CA ARG A 185 2.52 33.11 2.71
C ARG A 185 1.74 31.91 3.23
N TYR A 186 0.94 31.31 2.37
CA TYR A 186 0.19 30.10 2.70
C TYR A 186 0.45 29.03 1.64
N TYR A 187 0.37 27.77 2.06
CA TYR A 187 0.47 26.64 1.18
C TYR A 187 -0.94 26.22 0.76
N TYR A 188 -1.17 25.93 -0.51
CA TYR A 188 -2.44 25.40 -0.99
C TYR A 188 -2.28 24.73 -2.37
N LYS A 189 -2.77 23.50 -2.51
CA LYS A 189 -2.73 22.70 -3.76
C LYS A 189 -1.30 22.59 -4.31
N GLY A 190 -0.37 22.09 -3.50
CA GLY A 190 1.01 21.81 -3.93
C GLY A 190 1.93 23.01 -4.06
N LYS A 191 1.47 24.23 -3.75
CA LYS A 191 2.24 25.47 -4.00
C LYS A 191 2.11 26.47 -2.87
N PHE A 192 3.23 27.13 -2.55
CA PHE A 192 3.23 28.33 -1.71
C PHE A 192 2.73 29.53 -2.51
N ARG A 193 1.83 30.30 -1.91
CA ARG A 193 1.19 31.49 -2.49
C ARG A 193 1.34 32.65 -1.52
N LYS A 194 1.39 33.87 -2.06
CA LYS A 194 1.28 35.10 -1.26
C LYS A 194 -0.20 35.37 -0.98
N GLY A 195 -0.49 35.89 0.19
CA GLY A 195 -1.83 36.30 0.60
C GLY A 195 -1.79 37.38 1.67
N TRP A 196 -2.97 37.75 2.16
CA TRP A 196 -3.13 38.79 3.16
C TRP A 196 -4.07 38.32 4.28
N VAL A 197 -3.67 38.60 5.52
CA VAL A 197 -4.57 38.55 6.67
C VAL A 197 -5.20 39.93 6.80
N ASN A 198 -6.46 40.05 6.39
CA ASN A 198 -7.22 41.30 6.41
C ASN A 198 -8.11 41.33 7.66
N ILE A 199 -7.72 42.12 8.67
CA ILE A 199 -8.52 42.34 9.88
C ILE A 199 -9.33 43.60 9.62
N SER A 200 -10.53 43.43 9.07
CA SER A 200 -11.38 44.52 8.57
C SER A 200 -11.93 45.43 9.68
N ASN A 201 -12.21 44.88 10.86
CA ASN A 201 -12.74 45.62 12.00
C ASN A 201 -12.05 45.20 13.32
N PRO A 202 -10.89 45.81 13.65
CA PRO A 202 -10.16 45.52 14.88
C PRO A 202 -10.90 45.86 16.18
N PHE A 203 -11.95 46.71 16.14
CA PHE A 203 -12.68 47.14 17.33
C PHE A 203 -13.54 46.04 17.96
N ARG A 204 -13.77 44.92 17.26
CA ARG A 204 -14.47 43.76 17.81
C ARG A 204 -13.62 42.92 18.77
N GLY A 205 -12.42 43.39 19.08
CA GLY A 205 -11.42 42.64 19.82
C GLY A 205 -10.62 41.74 18.89
N THR A 206 -9.32 41.69 19.09
CA THR A 206 -8.41 40.77 18.40
C THR A 206 -7.62 40.01 19.46
N TRP A 207 -7.90 38.71 19.62
CA TRP A 207 -7.19 37.87 20.57
C TRP A 207 -6.02 37.17 19.86
N VAL A 208 -4.80 37.41 20.33
CA VAL A 208 -3.59 36.73 19.86
C VAL A 208 -3.07 35.77 20.94
N VAL A 209 -3.06 34.47 20.65
CA VAL A 209 -2.55 33.43 21.56
C VAL A 209 -1.33 32.74 20.96
N GLY A 210 -0.36 32.38 21.79
CA GLY A 210 0.78 31.58 21.39
C GLY A 210 1.81 31.45 22.49
N THR A 211 2.69 30.45 22.40
CA THR A 211 3.77 30.20 23.36
C THR A 211 4.80 31.33 23.41
N PRO A 212 5.58 31.50 24.49
CA PRO A 212 6.74 32.39 24.49
C PRO A 212 7.68 32.10 23.31
N GLY A 213 8.23 33.14 22.67
CA GLY A 213 9.12 32.99 21.50
C GLY A 213 8.43 32.79 20.13
N SER A 214 7.12 32.60 20.07
CA SER A 214 6.37 32.40 18.79
C SER A 214 6.29 33.61 17.84
N GLY A 215 6.93 34.74 18.15
CA GLY A 215 6.96 35.89 17.25
C GLY A 215 5.68 36.73 17.16
N LYS A 216 4.73 36.58 18.11
CA LYS A 216 3.46 37.35 18.13
C LYS A 216 3.65 38.87 18.04
N THR A 217 4.64 39.40 18.75
CA THR A 217 4.92 40.84 18.79
C THR A 217 5.26 41.37 17.40
N PHE A 218 6.24 40.75 16.74
CA PHE A 218 6.65 41.12 15.38
C PHE A 218 5.57 40.83 14.33
N SER A 219 4.91 39.68 14.43
CA SER A 219 4.03 39.19 13.35
C SER A 219 2.64 39.83 13.37
N ILE A 220 2.14 40.26 14.53
CA ILE A 220 0.77 40.80 14.68
C ILE A 220 0.77 42.16 15.36
N ILE A 221 1.37 42.29 16.55
CA ILE A 221 1.22 43.51 17.38
C ILE A 221 1.91 44.73 16.74
N GLU A 222 3.11 44.57 16.21
CA GLU A 222 3.84 45.64 15.55
C GLU A 222 3.12 46.15 14.28
N PRO A 223 2.60 45.28 13.38
CA PRO A 223 1.73 45.71 12.29
C PRO A 223 0.51 46.53 12.75
N PHE A 224 -0.15 46.14 13.85
CA PHE A 224 -1.25 46.91 14.42
C PHE A 224 -0.81 48.32 14.82
N ILE A 225 0.26 48.43 15.61
CA ILE A 225 0.78 49.72 16.07
C ILE A 225 1.15 50.61 14.88
N ARG A 226 1.92 50.08 13.92
CA ARG A 226 2.37 50.83 12.74
C ARG A 226 1.19 51.31 11.89
N GLN A 227 0.24 50.43 11.56
CA GLN A 227 -0.87 50.77 10.67
C GLN A 227 -1.90 51.67 11.34
N HIS A 228 -2.25 51.44 12.61
CA HIS A 228 -3.17 52.33 13.32
C HIS A 228 -2.56 53.70 13.62
N SER A 229 -1.26 53.75 13.98
CA SER A 229 -0.55 55.02 14.14
C SER A 229 -0.51 55.81 12.83
N ALA A 230 -0.21 55.16 11.70
CA ALA A 230 -0.23 55.79 10.37
C ALA A 230 -1.64 56.29 9.99
N LYS A 231 -2.69 55.64 10.48
CA LYS A 231 -4.10 56.04 10.27
C LYS A 231 -4.58 57.10 11.28
N GLY A 232 -3.70 57.62 12.13
CA GLY A 232 -3.99 58.71 13.07
C GLY A 232 -4.74 58.27 14.34
N PHE A 233 -4.76 56.98 14.67
CA PHE A 233 -5.36 56.50 15.91
C PHE A 233 -4.43 56.73 17.10
N ALA A 234 -5.02 57.14 18.22
CA ALA A 234 -4.36 57.08 19.51
C ALA A 234 -4.38 55.63 20.04
N LEU A 235 -3.26 55.18 20.59
CA LEU A 235 -3.06 53.82 21.08
C LEU A 235 -2.58 53.88 22.53
N VAL A 236 -3.16 53.06 23.40
CA VAL A 236 -2.61 52.77 24.72
C VAL A 236 -1.87 51.45 24.62
N VAL A 237 -0.54 51.50 24.71
CA VAL A 237 0.33 50.32 24.56
C VAL A 237 0.90 49.96 25.92
N TYR A 238 0.60 48.75 26.39
CA TYR A 238 1.20 48.20 27.61
C TYR A 238 2.33 47.24 27.24
N ASP A 239 3.57 47.68 27.41
CA ASP A 239 4.76 46.89 27.12
C ASP A 239 5.43 46.39 28.39
N TYR A 240 5.37 45.07 28.61
CA TYR A 240 5.97 44.40 29.75
C TYR A 240 7.40 43.89 29.47
N LYS A 241 7.86 43.94 28.20
CA LYS A 241 9.14 43.36 27.79
C LYS A 241 10.28 44.37 27.65
N PHE A 242 9.96 45.66 27.81
CA PHE A 242 10.94 46.75 27.85
C PHE A 242 11.50 46.88 29.28
N VAL A 243 12.33 45.92 29.68
CA VAL A 243 13.21 45.98 30.86
C VAL A 243 14.63 45.69 30.42
#